data_AF-A0A024P572-F1
#
_entry.id   AF-A0A024P572-F1
#
_cell.length_a   1.000
_cell.length_b   1.000
_cell.length_c   1.000
_cell.angle_alpha   90.00
_cell.angle_beta   90.00
_cell.angle_gamma   90.00
#
_symmetry.space_group_name_H-M   'P 1'
#
loop_
_entity.id
_entity.type
_entity.pdbx_description
1 polymer ?
#
loop_
_entity_poly.entity_id
_entity_poly.type
_entity_poly.pdbx_seq_one_letter_code
_entity_poly.pdbx_strand_id
1 'polypeptide(L)'
;MESVPVEQLISDLENSFRPLMEKNNLDDIGIFEEEGQGDYYHLGYTVKKNERVYMVHLPFIKSEDGHLTLDKQEWIVETDDPNAVDLKGFDKIDDVFQSLFR
;
A
#
# COMPACT_ATOMS: atom_id res chain seq x y z
N MET A 1 -15.83 10.39 -0.30
CA MET A 1 -14.96 9.55 0.54
C MET A 1 -14.74 10.25 1.88
N GLU A 2 -14.32 9.51 2.90
CA GLU A 2 -13.88 10.06 4.18
C GLU A 2 -12.49 10.68 4.02
N SER A 3 -12.24 11.81 4.68
CA SER A 3 -10.93 12.46 4.73
C SER A 3 -10.31 12.18 6.09
N VAL A 4 -9.10 11.62 6.10
CA VAL A 4 -8.46 11.07 7.30
C VAL A 4 -7.04 11.65 7.43
N PRO A 5 -6.58 12.03 8.63
CA PRO A 5 -5.18 12.45 8.83
C PRO A 5 -4.20 11.37 8.38
N VAL A 6 -3.10 11.78 7.72
CA VAL A 6 -2.04 10.86 7.26
C VAL A 6 -1.54 9.98 8.42
N GLU A 7 -1.33 10.56 9.60
CA GLU A 7 -0.80 9.86 10.76
C GLU A 7 -1.74 8.77 11.26
N GLN A 8 -3.06 8.99 11.14
CA GLN A 8 -4.06 7.99 11.51
C GLN A 8 -4.01 6.82 10.53
N LEU A 9 -3.93 7.08 9.23
CA LEU A 9 -3.81 6.02 8.22
C LEU A 9 -2.52 5.22 8.38
N ILE A 10 -1.40 5.89 8.64
CA ILE A 10 -0.12 5.23 8.94
C ILE A 10 -0.26 4.32 10.16
N SER A 11 -0.85 4.82 11.25
CA SER A 11 -1.05 4.02 12.47
C SER A 11 -1.94 2.80 12.20
N ASP A 12 -3.00 2.95 11.41
CA ASP A 12 -3.89 1.86 11.03
C ASP A 12 -3.16 0.79 10.19
N LEU A 13 -2.28 1.21 9.27
CA LEU A 13 -1.42 0.31 8.50
C LEU A 13 -0.42 -0.42 9.41
N GLU A 14 0.28 0.28 10.30
CA GLU A 14 1.23 -0.33 11.24
C GLU A 14 0.58 -1.38 12.15
N ASN A 15 -0.64 -1.10 12.64
CA ASN A 15 -1.41 -2.04 13.45
C ASN A 15 -1.71 -3.35 12.70
N SER A 16 -1.72 -3.32 11.37
CA SER A 16 -1.95 -4.49 10.52
C SER A 16 -0.67 -5.29 10.18
N PHE A 17 0.52 -4.80 10.54
CA PHE A 17 1.79 -5.45 10.16
C PHE A 17 1.88 -6.89 10.65
N ARG A 18 1.74 -7.08 11.96
CA ARG A 18 1.86 -8.40 12.59
C ARG A 18 0.88 -9.43 12.00
N PRO A 19 -0.44 -9.17 11.92
CA PRO A 19 -1.36 -10.16 11.35
C PRO A 19 -1.07 -10.44 9.87
N LEU A 20 -0.61 -9.46 9.09
CA LEU A 20 -0.25 -9.67 7.68
C LEU A 20 1.02 -10.51 7.53
N MET A 21 2.05 -10.26 8.33
CA MET A 21 3.28 -11.05 8.36
C MET A 21 2.99 -12.51 8.72
N GLU A 22 2.25 -12.74 9.81
CA GLU A 22 1.94 -14.09 10.31
C GLU A 22 1.07 -14.87 9.30
N LYS A 23 0.04 -14.23 8.72
CA LYS A 23 -0.88 -14.87 7.77
C LYS A 23 -0.20 -15.27 6.46
N ASN A 24 0.72 -14.43 5.96
CA ASN A 24 1.29 -14.58 4.62
C ASN A 24 2.76 -15.08 4.64
N ASN A 25 3.33 -15.30 5.83
CA ASN A 25 4.73 -15.67 6.03
C ASN A 25 5.67 -14.72 5.28
N LEU A 26 5.55 -13.43 5.59
CA LEU A 26 6.39 -12.36 5.03
C LEU A 26 7.73 -12.29 5.74
N ASP A 27 8.78 -11.93 5.02
CA ASP A 27 10.11 -11.73 5.62
C ASP A 27 10.17 -10.38 6.35
N ASP A 28 9.54 -9.36 5.77
CA ASP A 28 9.50 -8.01 6.31
C ASP A 28 8.27 -7.24 5.78
N ILE A 29 7.81 -6.25 6.55
CA ILE A 29 6.77 -5.30 6.15
C ILE A 29 7.08 -3.92 6.72
N GLY A 30 6.87 -2.88 5.92
CA GLY A 30 7.01 -1.48 6.34
C GLY A 30 5.96 -0.59 5.67
N ILE A 31 5.95 0.68 6.03
CA ILE A 31 5.10 1.68 5.36
C ILE A 31 5.71 2.03 4.01
N PHE A 32 4.85 2.12 3.00
CA PHE A 32 5.17 2.75 1.73
C PHE A 32 4.44 4.10 1.66
N GLU A 33 5.18 5.14 1.31
CA GLU A 33 4.70 6.52 1.18
C GLU A 33 5.39 7.16 -0.03
N GLU A 34 4.61 7.73 -0.94
CA GLU A 34 5.14 8.46 -2.09
C GLU A 34 4.26 9.68 -2.43
N GLU A 35 4.88 10.85 -2.54
CA GLU A 35 4.24 12.07 -3.03
C GLU A 35 4.30 12.09 -4.57
N GLY A 36 3.14 12.04 -5.20
CA GLY A 36 2.99 12.13 -6.64
C GLY A 36 3.01 13.57 -7.16
N GLN A 37 2.58 13.76 -8.41
CA GLN A 37 2.49 15.10 -8.99
C GLN A 37 1.32 15.88 -8.40
N GLY A 38 1.57 17.10 -7.89
CA GLY A 38 0.50 17.94 -7.34
C GLY A 38 0.03 17.39 -5.99
N ASP A 39 -1.29 17.15 -5.86
CA ASP A 39 -1.91 16.67 -4.62
C ASP A 39 -2.04 15.14 -4.55
N TYR A 40 -1.54 14.42 -5.57
CA TYR A 40 -1.57 12.95 -5.57
C TYR A 40 -0.59 12.39 -4.56
N TYR A 41 -1.02 11.32 -3.89
CA TYR A 41 -0.26 10.69 -2.82
C TYR A 41 -0.53 9.19 -2.78
N HIS A 42 0.50 8.38 -2.60
CA HIS A 42 0.39 6.93 -2.53
C HIS A 42 0.78 6.47 -1.14
N LEU A 43 -0.07 5.65 -0.52
CA LEU A 43 0.16 5.13 0.83
C LEU A 43 -0.20 3.65 0.90
N GLY A 44 0.64 2.87 1.57
CA GLY A 44 0.39 1.47 1.82
C GLY A 44 1.58 0.77 2.45
N TYR A 45 1.97 -0.36 1.88
CA TYR A 45 2.98 -1.26 2.43
C TYR A 45 4.16 -1.47 1.48
N THR A 46 5.36 -1.52 2.05
CA THR A 46 6.50 -2.20 1.41
C THR A 46 6.57 -3.60 2.00
N VAL A 47 6.47 -4.64 1.18
CA VAL A 47 6.42 -6.03 1.61
C VAL A 47 7.60 -6.79 1.02
N LYS A 48 8.33 -7.52 1.86
CA LYS A 48 9.44 -8.37 1.42
C LYS A 48 9.07 -9.84 1.57
N LYS A 49 9.31 -10.61 0.50
CA LYS A 49 9.19 -12.08 0.54
C LYS A 49 10.10 -12.73 -0.49
N ASN A 50 10.88 -13.74 -0.07
CA ASN A 50 11.78 -14.50 -0.94
C ASN A 50 12.73 -13.59 -1.72
N GLU A 51 13.39 -12.66 -1.02
CA GLU A 51 14.32 -11.66 -1.58
C GLU A 51 13.69 -10.61 -2.52
N ARG A 52 12.38 -10.69 -2.81
CA ARG A 52 11.66 -9.70 -3.63
C ARG A 52 10.96 -8.67 -2.77
N VAL A 53 10.89 -7.44 -3.27
CA VAL A 53 10.20 -6.31 -2.64
C VAL A 53 8.99 -5.92 -3.49
N TYR A 54 7.85 -5.77 -2.83
CA TYR A 54 6.58 -5.36 -3.43
C TYR A 54 6.10 -4.08 -2.74
N MET A 55 5.77 -3.07 -3.52
CA MET A 55 5.13 -1.83 -3.05
C MET A 55 3.65 -1.96 -3.32
N VAL A 56 2.85 -2.07 -2.25
CA VAL A 56 1.41 -2.32 -2.32
C VAL A 56 0.69 -1.10 -1.76
N HIS A 57 0.05 -0.30 -2.60
CA HIS A 57 -0.46 1.01 -2.19
C HIS A 57 -1.85 1.33 -2.74
N LEU A 58 -2.49 2.31 -2.10
CA LEU A 58 -3.71 2.94 -2.57
C LEU A 58 -3.40 4.39 -3.00
N PRO A 59 -4.08 4.90 -4.04
CA PRO A 59 -3.98 6.30 -4.42
C PRO A 59 -4.91 7.19 -3.58
N PHE A 60 -4.36 8.29 -3.09
CA PHE A 60 -5.03 9.32 -2.31
C PHE A 60 -4.81 10.71 -2.92
N ILE A 61 -5.68 11.64 -2.56
CA ILE A 61 -5.48 13.07 -2.73
C ILE A 61 -5.20 13.68 -1.36
N LYS A 62 -4.05 14.33 -1.23
CA LYS A 62 -3.60 15.03 -0.02
C LYS A 62 -4.12 16.47 -0.03
N SER A 63 -4.81 16.88 1.03
CA SER A 63 -5.23 18.27 1.21
C SER A 63 -4.16 19.10 1.89
N GLU A 64 -4.27 20.43 1.78
CA GLU A 64 -3.33 21.40 2.37
C GLU A 64 -3.20 21.27 3.90
N ASP A 65 -4.22 20.74 4.58
CA ASP A 65 -4.25 20.49 6.02
C ASP A 65 -3.70 19.12 6.43
N GLY A 66 -3.11 18.37 5.49
CA GLY A 66 -2.44 17.09 5.75
C GLY A 66 -3.38 15.89 5.89
N HIS A 67 -4.62 15.99 5.40
CA HIS A 67 -5.51 14.83 5.32
C HIS A 67 -5.41 14.15 3.96
N LEU A 68 -5.73 12.86 3.93
CA LEU A 68 -5.85 12.08 2.71
C LEU A 68 -7.29 11.70 2.47
N THR A 69 -7.73 11.89 1.24
CA THR A 69 -8.98 11.35 0.73
C THR A 69 -8.66 10.29 -0.31
N LEU A 70 -9.22 9.09 -0.15
CA LEU A 70 -9.02 8.01 -1.12
C LEU A 70 -9.51 8.45 -2.51
N ASP A 71 -8.64 8.42 -3.51
CA ASP A 71 -9.00 8.74 -4.90
C ASP A 71 -9.77 7.57 -5.52
N LYS A 72 -9.20 6.37 -5.39
CA LYS A 72 -9.75 5.13 -5.92
C LYS A 72 -9.56 3.98 -4.94
N GLN A 73 -10.62 3.23 -4.68
CA GLN A 73 -10.57 1.97 -3.91
C GLN A 73 -10.01 0.84 -4.79
N GLU A 74 -8.72 0.91 -5.08
CA GLU A 74 -8.02 -0.07 -5.91
C GLU A 74 -6.56 -0.15 -5.47
N TRP A 75 -6.18 -1.28 -4.87
CA TRP A 75 -4.79 -1.54 -4.53
C TRP A 75 -3.97 -1.78 -5.79
N ILE A 76 -2.80 -1.16 -5.82
CA ILE A 76 -1.80 -1.26 -6.86
C ILE A 76 -0.59 -1.98 -6.28
N VAL A 77 0.03 -2.85 -7.06
CA VAL A 77 1.26 -3.54 -6.71
C VAL A 77 2.33 -3.21 -7.73
N GLU A 78 3.44 -2.71 -7.23
CA GLU A 78 4.65 -2.43 -7.99
C GLU A 78 5.80 -3.27 -7.42
N THR A 79 6.83 -3.49 -8.25
CA THR A 79 8.05 -4.19 -7.83
C THR A 79 9.27 -3.35 -8.17
N ASP A 80 10.41 -3.70 -7.59
CA ASP A 80 11.70 -3.08 -7.91
C ASP A 80 12.22 -3.41 -9.33
N ASP A 81 11.61 -4.36 -10.05
CA ASP A 81 11.91 -4.63 -11.45
C ASP A 81 11.25 -3.58 -12.37
N PRO A 82 12.04 -2.74 -13.08
CA PRO A 82 11.52 -1.70 -13.98
C PRO A 82 10.81 -2.26 -15.23
N ASN A 83 10.92 -3.56 -15.49
CA ASN A 83 10.24 -4.22 -16.61
C ASN A 83 8.99 -4.99 -16.17
N ALA A 84 8.75 -5.10 -14.87
CA ALA A 84 7.53 -5.72 -14.36
C ALA A 84 6.34 -4.81 -14.64
N VAL A 85 5.21 -5.43 -14.96
CA VAL A 85 3.95 -4.73 -15.15
C VAL A 85 3.27 -4.61 -13.78
N ASP A 86 2.87 -3.40 -13.40
CA ASP A 86 2.07 -3.17 -12.20
C ASP A 86 0.82 -4.05 -12.19
N LEU A 87 0.50 -4.62 -11.04
CA LEU A 87 -0.78 -5.29 -10.84
C LEU A 87 -1.78 -4.28 -10.25
N LYS A 88 -2.98 -4.19 -10.81
CA LYS A 88 -4.03 -3.26 -10.38
C LYS A 88 -5.37 -3.98 -10.33
N GLY A 89 -6.37 -3.36 -9.72
CA GLY A 89 -7.75 -3.86 -9.72
C GLY A 89 -8.15 -4.67 -8.48
N PHE A 90 -7.36 -4.62 -7.41
CA PHE A 90 -7.69 -5.34 -6.18
C PHE A 90 -8.48 -4.45 -5.22
N ASP A 91 -9.68 -4.87 -4.86
CA ASP A 91 -10.51 -4.12 -3.90
C ASP A 91 -10.00 -4.24 -2.46
N LYS A 92 -9.31 -5.33 -2.15
CA LYS A 92 -8.84 -5.69 -0.81
C LYS A 92 -7.38 -6.13 -0.81
N ILE A 93 -6.68 -5.80 0.27
CA ILE A 93 -5.29 -6.20 0.52
C ILE A 93 -5.12 -7.73 0.55
N ASP A 94 -6.13 -8.47 1.01
CA ASP A 94 -6.10 -9.93 1.02
C ASP A 94 -6.06 -10.53 -0.39
N ASP A 95 -6.70 -9.89 -1.37
CA ASP A 95 -6.71 -10.35 -2.76
C ASP A 95 -5.34 -10.11 -3.41
N VAL A 96 -4.67 -9.00 -3.05
CA VAL A 96 -3.28 -8.73 -3.43
C VAL A 96 -2.36 -9.85 -2.93
N PHE A 97 -2.39 -10.15 -1.63
CA PHE A 97 -1.50 -11.15 -1.07
C PHE A 97 -1.77 -12.56 -1.59
N GLN A 98 -3.04 -12.92 -1.82
CA GLN A 98 -3.38 -14.17 -2.49
C GLN A 98 -2.84 -14.24 -3.92
N SER A 99 -2.79 -13.11 -4.64
CA SER A 99 -2.22 -13.07 -6.00
C SER A 99 -0.70 -13.19 -5.98
N LEU A 100 -0.01 -12.61 -5.00
CA LEU A 100 1.45 -12.57 -4.95
C LEU A 100 2.08 -13.85 -4.40
N PHE A 101 1.42 -14.51 -3.44
CA PHE A 101 2.04 -15.50 -2.57
C PHE A 101 1.42 -16.90 -2.62
N ARG A 102 0.61 -17.15 -3.65
CA ARG A 102 -0.04 -18.45 -3.87
C ARG A 102 0.93 -19.55 -4.25
#